data_AF-A0A6G3XY19-F1
#
_entry.id   AF-A0A6G3XY19-F1
#
_cell.length_a   1.000
_cell.length_b   1.000
_cell.length_c   1.000
_cell.angle_alpha   90.00
_cell.angle_beta   90.00
_cell.angle_gamma   90.00
#
_symmetry.space_group_name_H-M   'P 1'
#
loop_
_entity.id
_entity.type
_entity.pdbx_description
1 polymer ?
#
loop_
_entity_poly.entity_id
_entity_poly.type
_entity_poly.pdbx_seq_one_letter_code
_entity_poly.pdbx_strand_id
1 'polypeptide(L)'
;MIAAGTVLTAPGTVLAADGLPKQPLTADLETGGAACVAGDERPYVRTVPQVVARLYGPGGGQPGEASRVRGEFEAWWQGEDGAEERVSMTTSTMNDTAPFGWQLPDTVPDETVVSWRVRAVNDAGASAWSSEGAGAPCEFVYDRTLPDAPVVTSSDYPDDNTWTPGAGVRGTFRFTARAEDVVAFAYEFMGE
;
A
#
# COMPACT_ATOMS: atom_id res chain seq x y z
N MET A 1 54.75 28.54 -18.58
CA MET A 1 53.82 29.28 -17.72
C MET A 1 52.52 28.50 -17.66
N ILE A 2 52.16 27.93 -16.52
CA ILE A 2 50.91 27.18 -16.32
C ILE A 2 50.11 27.98 -15.28
N ALA A 3 48.96 28.51 -15.67
CA ALA A 3 48.07 29.24 -14.79
C ALA A 3 47.07 28.27 -14.16
N ALA A 4 47.15 28.09 -12.84
CA ALA A 4 46.18 27.33 -12.06
C ALA A 4 45.02 28.26 -11.67
N GLY A 5 43.85 28.05 -12.27
CA GLY A 5 42.61 28.75 -11.90
C GLY A 5 41.87 27.98 -10.80
N THR A 6 41.69 28.61 -9.65
CA THR A 6 40.91 28.08 -8.53
C THR A 6 39.44 28.38 -8.77
N VAL A 7 38.60 27.36 -8.89
CA VAL A 7 37.14 27.50 -8.92
C VAL A 7 36.65 27.54 -7.47
N LEU A 8 36.13 28.68 -7.03
CA LEU A 8 35.37 28.76 -5.78
C LEU A 8 33.95 28.25 -6.04
N THR A 9 33.62 27.09 -5.47
CA THR A 9 32.23 26.66 -5.30
C THR A 9 31.63 27.43 -4.12
N ALA A 10 30.68 28.32 -4.40
CA ALA A 10 29.86 28.90 -3.35
C ALA A 10 28.90 27.81 -2.81
N PRO A 11 28.74 27.66 -1.49
CA PRO A 11 27.68 26.83 -0.94
C PRO A 11 26.33 27.49 -1.27
N GLY A 12 25.50 26.79 -2.05
CA GLY A 12 24.12 27.20 -2.28
C GLY A 12 23.34 27.09 -0.98
N THR A 13 22.84 28.22 -0.46
CA THR A 13 21.84 28.22 0.61
C THR A 13 20.54 27.68 0.04
N VAL A 14 20.14 26.47 0.45
CA VAL A 14 18.77 25.99 0.26
C VAL A 14 17.89 26.84 1.17
N LEU A 15 17.22 27.84 0.62
CA LEU A 15 16.11 28.49 1.30
C LEU A 15 15.05 27.41 1.51
N ALA A 16 14.74 27.08 2.77
CA ALA A 16 13.50 26.39 3.07
C ALA A 16 12.38 27.25 2.46
N ALA A 17 11.66 26.71 1.48
CA ALA A 17 10.58 27.45 0.86
C ALA A 17 9.47 27.57 1.91
N ASP A 18 9.42 28.74 2.55
CA ASP A 18 8.38 29.11 3.50
C ASP A 18 7.02 28.85 2.84
N GLY A 19 6.21 27.98 3.43
CA GLY A 19 4.85 27.70 2.97
C GLY A 19 4.66 26.46 2.08
N LEU A 20 5.70 25.67 1.78
CA LEU A 20 5.50 24.36 1.13
C LEU A 20 4.84 23.33 2.07
N PRO A 21 3.98 22.44 1.56
CA PRO A 21 3.51 21.29 2.32
C PRO A 21 4.67 20.43 2.78
N LYS A 22 4.47 19.72 3.90
CA LYS A 22 5.48 18.76 4.37
C LYS A 22 5.47 17.53 3.46
N GLN A 23 6.66 16.94 3.28
CA GLN A 23 6.78 15.63 2.65
C GLN A 23 5.92 14.61 3.43
N PRO A 24 5.04 13.84 2.77
CA PRO A 24 4.29 12.79 3.44
C PRO A 24 5.23 11.71 3.98
N LEU A 25 4.98 11.26 5.21
CA LEU A 25 5.74 10.18 5.83
C LEU A 25 5.15 8.84 5.43
N THR A 26 5.97 7.83 5.10
CA THR A 26 5.51 6.47 4.81
C THR A 26 4.71 5.86 5.97
N ALA A 27 5.04 6.23 7.21
CA ALA A 27 4.29 5.81 8.40
C ALA A 27 2.83 6.30 8.44
N ASP A 28 2.49 7.32 7.65
CA ASP A 28 1.14 7.90 7.55
C ASP A 28 0.39 7.43 6.28
N LEU A 29 0.92 6.41 5.61
CA LEU A 29 0.38 5.84 4.38
C LEU A 29 -0.17 4.44 4.64
N GLU A 30 -1.29 4.14 3.99
CA GLU A 30 -1.99 2.86 4.12
C GLU A 30 -2.38 2.29 2.75
N THR A 31 -2.21 0.97 2.59
CA THR A 31 -2.65 0.19 1.43
C THR A 31 -3.77 -0.75 1.89
N GLY A 32 -5.02 -0.50 1.47
CA GLY A 32 -6.16 -1.33 1.89
C GLY A 32 -6.38 -1.36 3.41
N GLY A 33 -5.94 -0.31 4.13
CA GLY A 33 -5.98 -0.22 5.59
C GLY A 33 -4.79 -0.88 6.32
N ALA A 34 -3.85 -1.50 5.61
CA ALA A 34 -2.58 -1.97 6.16
C ALA A 34 -1.49 -0.90 6.02
N ALA A 35 -0.51 -0.91 6.92
CA ALA A 35 0.61 0.04 6.88
C ALA A 35 1.39 -0.06 5.55
N CYS A 36 1.95 1.07 5.12
CA CYS A 36 2.89 1.11 4.00
C CYS A 36 4.14 0.30 4.29
N VAL A 37 4.37 -0.73 3.47
CA VAL A 37 5.53 -1.61 3.50
C VAL A 37 6.06 -1.78 2.08
N ALA A 38 7.29 -2.27 1.94
CA ALA A 38 7.93 -2.51 0.64
C ALA A 38 8.81 -3.76 0.71
N GLY A 39 9.29 -4.24 -0.44
CA GLY A 39 10.22 -5.37 -0.48
C GLY A 39 9.57 -6.68 -0.04
N ASP A 40 10.28 -7.48 0.75
CA ASP A 40 9.84 -8.82 1.14
C ASP A 40 8.62 -8.81 2.09
N GLU A 41 8.30 -7.66 2.69
CA GLU A 41 7.17 -7.48 3.60
C GLU A 41 5.88 -7.07 2.87
N ARG A 42 5.92 -6.88 1.54
CA ARG A 42 4.75 -6.44 0.76
C ARG A 42 3.57 -7.42 0.91
N PRO A 43 2.35 -6.94 1.21
CA PRO A 43 1.19 -7.81 1.38
C PRO A 43 0.65 -8.29 0.04
N TYR A 44 0.04 -9.48 0.05
CA TYR A 44 -0.81 -9.96 -1.04
C TYR A 44 -2.25 -9.48 -0.82
N VAL A 45 -2.83 -8.87 -1.85
CA VAL A 45 -4.22 -8.39 -1.82
C VAL A 45 -5.02 -9.00 -2.95
N ARG A 46 -6.27 -9.40 -2.65
CA ARG A 46 -7.14 -10.10 -3.59
C ARG A 46 -8.07 -9.19 -4.38
N THR A 47 -8.13 -7.93 -3.99
CA THR A 47 -8.87 -6.88 -4.67
C THR A 47 -7.96 -5.67 -4.79
N VAL A 48 -8.02 -4.97 -5.91
CA VAL A 48 -7.29 -3.71 -6.10
C VAL A 48 -7.65 -2.75 -4.96
N PRO A 49 -6.69 -2.36 -4.10
CA PRO A 49 -7.00 -1.67 -2.86
C PRO A 49 -7.23 -0.17 -3.08
N GLN A 50 -7.88 0.46 -2.11
CA GLN A 50 -7.75 1.90 -1.91
C GLN A 50 -6.41 2.19 -1.24
N VAL A 51 -5.68 3.19 -1.73
CA VAL A 51 -4.49 3.74 -1.08
C VAL A 51 -4.85 5.04 -0.38
N VAL A 52 -4.36 5.24 0.84
CA VAL A 52 -4.73 6.36 1.71
C VAL A 52 -3.48 7.03 2.29
N ALA A 53 -3.54 8.35 2.45
CA ALA A 53 -2.48 9.16 3.01
C ALA A 53 -3.02 10.20 4.00
N ARG A 54 -2.27 10.49 5.06
CA ARG A 54 -2.36 11.77 5.78
C ARG A 54 -1.35 12.75 5.18
N LEU A 55 -1.83 13.92 4.79
CA LEU A 55 -1.03 14.94 4.13
C LEU A 55 -1.05 16.20 4.98
N TYR A 56 0.09 16.85 5.14
CA TYR A 56 0.24 17.99 6.03
C TYR A 56 0.68 19.24 5.28
N GLY A 57 0.03 20.36 5.57
CA GLY A 57 0.54 21.66 5.14
C GLY A 57 1.78 22.08 5.94
N PRO A 58 2.26 23.32 5.74
CA PRO A 58 3.47 23.82 6.40
C PRO A 58 3.40 23.76 7.93
N GLY A 59 2.22 24.03 8.52
CA GLY A 59 1.95 23.97 9.96
C GLY A 59 1.89 22.54 10.53
N GLY A 60 1.96 21.50 9.68
CA GLY A 60 2.01 20.12 10.15
C GLY A 60 0.72 19.60 10.79
N GLY A 61 -0.44 20.15 10.44
CA GLY A 61 -1.72 19.76 11.03
C GLY A 61 -1.90 20.14 12.50
N GLN A 62 -1.12 21.09 13.02
CA GLN A 62 -1.31 21.60 14.39
C GLN A 62 -2.69 22.27 14.54
N PRO A 63 -3.38 22.12 15.70
CA PRO A 63 -4.66 22.77 15.94
C PRO A 63 -4.57 24.29 15.75
N GLY A 64 -5.42 24.84 14.88
CA GLY A 64 -5.39 26.28 14.53
C GLY A 64 -4.48 26.63 13.34
N GLU A 65 -3.70 25.68 12.82
CA GLU A 65 -2.82 25.83 11.65
C GLU A 65 -3.28 24.95 10.47
N ALA A 66 -4.56 24.56 10.47
CA ALA A 66 -5.14 23.74 9.42
C ALA A 66 -4.90 24.39 8.05
N SER A 67 -4.18 23.67 7.22
CA SER A 67 -3.79 24.13 5.89
C SER A 67 -4.63 23.41 4.84
N ARG A 68 -4.78 24.03 3.67
CA ARG A 68 -5.44 23.38 2.54
C ARG A 68 -4.42 22.76 1.60
N VAL A 69 -4.55 21.47 1.38
CA VAL A 69 -3.67 20.68 0.50
C VAL A 69 -4.51 19.74 -0.36
N ARG A 70 -3.92 19.28 -1.46
CA ARG A 70 -4.40 18.13 -2.23
C ARG A 70 -3.29 17.09 -2.32
N GLY A 71 -3.66 15.82 -2.50
CA GLY A 71 -2.72 14.75 -2.78
C GLY A 71 -2.57 14.53 -4.27
N GLU A 72 -1.32 14.45 -4.73
CA GLU A 72 -0.98 13.88 -6.03
C GLU A 72 -0.41 12.49 -5.78
N PHE A 73 -1.08 11.47 -6.30
CA PHE A 73 -0.71 10.06 -6.16
C PHE A 73 -0.20 9.54 -7.50
N GLU A 74 0.77 8.64 -7.43
CA GLU A 74 1.25 7.85 -8.56
C GLU A 74 1.31 6.37 -8.15
N ALA A 75 0.91 5.50 -9.04
CA ALA A 75 1.10 4.07 -8.92
C ALA A 75 1.67 3.51 -10.23
N TRP A 76 2.53 2.49 -10.14
CA TRP A 76 3.15 1.86 -11.28
C TRP A 76 3.39 0.37 -11.05
N TRP A 77 3.47 -0.36 -12.16
CA TRP A 77 3.72 -1.80 -12.22
C TRP A 77 4.39 -2.13 -13.56
N GLN A 78 4.82 -3.38 -13.72
CA GLN A 78 5.28 -3.88 -15.03
C GLN A 78 4.06 -4.36 -15.83
N GLY A 79 3.88 -3.84 -17.03
CA GLY A 79 2.90 -4.30 -18.02
C GLY A 79 3.25 -5.67 -18.58
N GLU A 80 2.33 -6.25 -19.35
CA GLU A 80 2.48 -7.61 -19.91
C GLU A 80 3.68 -7.74 -20.87
N ASP A 81 4.08 -6.64 -21.52
CA ASP A 81 5.26 -6.55 -22.39
C ASP A 81 6.56 -6.28 -21.62
N GLY A 82 6.48 -6.17 -20.29
CA GLY A 82 7.60 -5.84 -19.40
C GLY A 82 7.95 -4.34 -19.39
N ALA A 83 7.15 -3.48 -20.03
CA ALA A 83 7.30 -2.04 -19.89
C ALA A 83 6.63 -1.54 -18.61
N GLU A 84 7.17 -0.48 -18.01
CA GLU A 84 6.55 0.11 -16.82
C GLU A 84 5.30 0.89 -17.23
N GLU A 85 4.17 0.54 -16.62
CA GLU A 85 2.92 1.26 -16.71
C GLU A 85 2.77 2.17 -15.48
N ARG A 86 2.36 3.42 -15.68
CA ARG A 86 2.18 4.39 -14.60
C ARG A 86 0.87 5.14 -14.74
N VAL A 87 0.14 5.19 -13.64
CA VAL A 87 -1.11 5.94 -13.49
C VAL A 87 -0.97 6.95 -12.36
N SER A 88 -1.74 8.03 -12.45
CA SER A 88 -1.74 9.09 -11.45
C SER A 88 -3.15 9.58 -11.15
N MET A 89 -3.37 10.05 -9.94
CA MET A 89 -4.61 10.70 -9.54
C MET A 89 -4.30 11.93 -8.67
N THR A 90 -5.09 12.99 -8.82
CA THR A 90 -5.04 14.17 -7.95
C THR A 90 -6.37 14.31 -7.20
N THR A 91 -6.31 14.45 -5.87
CA THR A 91 -7.52 14.63 -5.05
C THR A 91 -8.07 16.05 -5.20
N SER A 92 -9.29 16.26 -4.71
CA SER A 92 -9.74 17.62 -4.36
C SER A 92 -8.87 18.23 -3.26
N THR A 93 -8.82 19.57 -3.21
CA THR A 93 -8.12 20.31 -2.15
C THR A 93 -8.97 20.35 -0.88
N MET A 94 -8.49 19.73 0.18
CA MET A 94 -9.16 19.59 1.49
C MET A 94 -8.28 20.15 2.61
N ASN A 95 -8.81 20.18 3.83
CA ASN A 95 -7.99 20.46 5.01
C ASN A 95 -7.00 19.32 5.24
N ASP A 96 -5.79 19.66 5.68
CA ASP A 96 -4.69 18.73 5.98
C ASP A 96 -4.96 17.80 7.18
N THR A 97 -6.10 17.97 7.86
CA THR A 97 -6.60 17.02 8.87
C THR A 97 -7.44 15.88 8.27
N ALA A 98 -7.84 15.97 7.00
CA ALA A 98 -8.63 14.95 6.32
C ALA A 98 -7.74 13.78 5.82
N PRO A 99 -8.27 12.55 5.73
CA PRO A 99 -7.61 11.50 4.96
C PRO A 99 -7.76 11.79 3.46
N PHE A 100 -6.70 11.54 2.69
CA PHE A 100 -6.68 11.64 1.24
C PHE A 100 -6.58 10.23 0.67
N GLY A 101 -7.49 9.84 -0.22
CA GLY A 101 -7.55 8.48 -0.72
C GLY A 101 -7.76 8.39 -2.21
N TRP A 102 -7.26 7.31 -2.79
CA TRP A 102 -7.43 6.95 -4.19
C TRP A 102 -7.76 5.47 -4.30
N GLN A 103 -8.91 5.14 -4.88
CA GLN A 103 -9.20 3.78 -5.33
C GLN A 103 -8.39 3.53 -6.60
N LEU A 104 -7.42 2.62 -6.54
CA LEU A 104 -6.61 2.27 -7.71
C LEU A 104 -7.50 1.69 -8.83
N PRO A 105 -7.13 1.94 -10.11
CA PRO A 105 -7.95 1.52 -11.24
C PRO A 105 -7.99 0.00 -11.39
N ASP A 106 -9.07 -0.52 -11.95
CA ASP A 106 -9.24 -1.94 -12.29
C ASP A 106 -8.35 -2.41 -13.46
N THR A 107 -7.58 -1.50 -14.05
CA THR A 107 -6.57 -1.77 -15.09
C THR A 107 -5.28 -2.37 -14.54
N VAL A 108 -5.12 -2.45 -13.21
CA VAL A 108 -3.97 -3.13 -12.59
C VAL A 108 -4.04 -4.62 -12.95
N PRO A 109 -3.01 -5.19 -13.61
CA PRO A 109 -3.00 -6.59 -14.01
C PRO A 109 -2.84 -7.49 -12.79
N ASP A 110 -3.39 -8.70 -12.90
CA ASP A 110 -3.26 -9.74 -11.88
C ASP A 110 -1.80 -10.23 -11.75
N GLU A 111 -1.52 -10.89 -10.63
CA GLU A 111 -0.20 -11.45 -10.27
C GLU A 111 0.97 -10.44 -10.40
N THR A 112 0.70 -9.16 -10.11
CA THR A 112 1.69 -8.08 -10.30
C THR A 112 2.08 -7.40 -9.00
N VAL A 113 3.34 -6.95 -8.95
CA VAL A 113 3.81 -6.02 -7.93
C VAL A 113 3.41 -4.60 -8.33
N VAL A 114 2.66 -3.93 -7.46
CA VAL A 114 2.31 -2.53 -7.62
C VAL A 114 3.10 -1.71 -6.61
N SER A 115 3.73 -0.65 -7.10
CA SER A 115 4.36 0.39 -6.28
C SER A 115 3.54 1.66 -6.33
N TRP A 116 3.44 2.40 -5.23
CA TRP A 116 2.77 3.69 -5.22
C TRP A 116 3.43 4.71 -4.27
N ARG A 117 3.21 5.98 -4.56
CA ARG A 117 3.70 7.12 -3.76
C ARG A 117 2.72 8.29 -3.83
N VAL A 118 2.89 9.24 -2.91
CA VAL A 118 2.07 10.45 -2.83
C VAL A 118 2.90 11.67 -2.47
N ARG A 119 2.49 12.85 -2.93
CA ARG A 119 3.00 14.14 -2.45
C ARG A 119 1.85 15.09 -2.13
N ALA A 120 2.10 16.00 -1.20
CA ALA A 120 1.16 17.06 -0.84
C ALA A 120 1.42 18.30 -1.70
N VAL A 121 0.36 18.95 -2.16
CA VAL A 121 0.47 20.16 -2.99
C VAL A 121 -0.48 21.25 -2.49
N ASN A 122 0.02 22.48 -2.41
CA ASN A 122 -0.75 23.69 -2.12
C ASN A 122 -0.38 24.79 -3.14
N ASP A 123 -0.81 26.03 -2.88
CA ASP A 123 -0.56 27.17 -3.75
C ASP A 123 0.92 27.62 -3.78
N ALA A 124 1.70 27.29 -2.73
CA ALA A 124 3.14 27.57 -2.70
C ALA A 124 3.93 26.55 -3.51
N GLY A 125 3.40 25.34 -3.70
CA GLY A 125 4.00 24.30 -4.54
C GLY A 125 3.77 22.89 -4.02
N ALA A 126 4.58 21.96 -4.55
CA ALA A 126 4.54 20.55 -4.19
C ALA A 126 5.65 20.20 -3.20
N SER A 127 5.35 19.31 -2.26
CA SER A 127 6.36 18.67 -1.42
C SER A 127 7.21 17.69 -2.24
N ALA A 128 8.31 17.21 -1.64
CA ALA A 128 8.95 15.97 -2.07
C ALA A 128 7.93 14.80 -2.06
N TRP A 129 8.19 13.79 -2.89
CA TRP A 129 7.39 12.55 -2.88
C TRP A 129 7.63 11.75 -1.60
N SER A 130 6.62 11.02 -1.13
CA SER A 130 6.74 10.14 0.05
C SER A 130 7.88 9.11 -0.07
N SER A 131 8.27 8.76 -1.30
CA SER A 131 9.33 7.81 -1.61
C SER A 131 10.73 8.42 -1.72
N GLU A 132 10.90 9.73 -1.50
CA GLU A 132 12.19 10.41 -1.61
C GLU A 132 12.92 10.50 -0.26
N GLY A 133 14.24 10.70 -0.31
CA GLY A 133 15.07 10.83 0.89
C GLY A 133 15.14 9.52 1.66
N ALA A 134 14.63 9.51 2.89
CA ALA A 134 14.57 8.30 3.73
C ALA A 134 13.31 7.46 3.50
N GLY A 135 12.39 7.91 2.65
CA GLY A 135 11.18 7.17 2.28
C GLY A 135 11.42 6.13 1.19
N ALA A 136 10.41 5.30 0.96
CA ALA A 136 10.35 4.31 -0.11
C ALA A 136 8.92 4.30 -0.70
N PRO A 137 8.72 3.83 -1.94
CA PRO A 137 7.36 3.55 -2.40
C PRO A 137 6.71 2.48 -1.52
N CYS A 138 5.41 2.60 -1.31
CA CYS A 138 4.65 1.52 -0.73
C CYS A 138 4.38 0.47 -1.81
N GLU A 139 4.48 -0.81 -1.46
CA GLU A 139 4.32 -1.91 -2.40
C GLU A 139 3.29 -2.93 -1.91
N PHE A 140 2.60 -3.57 -2.85
CA PHE A 140 1.76 -4.73 -2.61
C PHE A 140 1.78 -5.64 -3.84
N VAL A 141 1.39 -6.90 -3.66
CA VAL A 141 1.11 -7.83 -4.77
C VAL A 141 -0.39 -7.91 -4.96
N TYR A 142 -0.89 -7.54 -6.14
CA TYR A 142 -2.25 -7.87 -6.52
C TYR A 142 -2.27 -9.28 -7.08
N ASP A 143 -2.94 -10.18 -6.38
CA ASP A 143 -3.06 -11.58 -6.75
C ASP A 143 -4.45 -12.07 -6.34
N ARG A 144 -5.28 -12.38 -7.32
CA ARG A 144 -6.63 -12.93 -7.10
C ARG A 144 -6.66 -14.46 -7.19
N THR A 145 -5.55 -15.10 -7.56
CA THR A 145 -5.44 -16.55 -7.68
C THR A 145 -5.74 -17.19 -6.33
N LEU A 146 -6.68 -18.13 -6.32
CA LEU A 146 -7.03 -18.87 -5.12
C LEU A 146 -6.06 -20.04 -4.95
N PRO A 147 -5.51 -20.24 -3.74
CA PRO A 147 -4.88 -21.51 -3.43
C PRO A 147 -5.88 -22.65 -3.63
N ASP A 148 -5.38 -23.81 -4.03
CA ASP A 148 -6.19 -25.02 -4.11
C ASP A 148 -6.85 -25.32 -2.75
N ALA A 149 -8.09 -25.83 -2.82
CA ALA A 149 -8.83 -26.20 -1.62
C ALA A 149 -8.03 -27.21 -0.77
N PRO A 150 -7.91 -26.99 0.56
CA PRO A 150 -7.17 -27.90 1.41
C PRO A 150 -7.82 -29.28 1.44
N VAL A 151 -7.02 -30.31 1.73
CA VAL A 151 -7.57 -31.61 2.11
C VAL A 151 -8.06 -31.51 3.56
N VAL A 152 -9.34 -31.77 3.79
CA VAL A 152 -9.90 -31.84 5.14
C VAL A 152 -10.20 -33.30 5.46
N THR A 153 -9.70 -33.80 6.59
CA THR A 153 -9.94 -35.18 7.04
C THR A 153 -10.35 -35.20 8.51
N SER A 154 -11.15 -36.19 8.89
CA SER A 154 -11.51 -36.47 10.28
C SER A 154 -11.69 -37.97 10.49
N SER A 155 -11.18 -38.49 11.60
CA SER A 155 -11.52 -39.85 12.04
C SER A 155 -12.88 -39.92 12.72
N ASP A 156 -13.34 -38.80 13.29
CA ASP A 156 -14.63 -38.68 13.96
C ASP A 156 -15.78 -38.53 12.94
N TYR A 157 -15.48 -37.90 11.80
CA TYR A 157 -16.39 -37.65 10.68
C TYR A 157 -15.72 -38.03 9.35
N PRO A 158 -15.59 -39.33 9.04
CA PRO A 158 -14.97 -39.77 7.79
C PRO A 158 -15.82 -39.33 6.58
N ASP A 159 -15.14 -38.98 5.48
CA ASP A 159 -15.78 -38.69 4.19
C ASP A 159 -16.08 -40.00 3.44
N ASP A 160 -16.94 -40.84 4.03
CA ASP A 160 -17.29 -42.18 3.53
C ASP A 160 -18.77 -42.33 3.17
N ASN A 161 -19.51 -41.21 3.15
CA ASN A 161 -20.97 -41.13 2.98
C ASN A 161 -21.80 -41.82 4.08
N THR A 162 -21.22 -42.13 5.24
CA THR A 162 -21.96 -42.65 6.40
C THR A 162 -22.51 -41.51 7.24
N TRP A 163 -23.81 -41.56 7.54
CA TRP A 163 -24.40 -40.58 8.45
C TRP A 163 -23.83 -40.72 9.87
N THR A 164 -23.34 -39.61 10.41
CA THR A 164 -22.80 -39.52 11.77
C THR A 164 -23.40 -38.31 12.48
N PRO A 165 -23.89 -38.43 13.73
CA PRO A 165 -24.42 -37.28 14.47
C PRO A 165 -23.32 -36.25 14.79
N GLY A 166 -23.51 -35.00 14.37
CA GLY A 166 -22.52 -33.92 14.51
C GLY A 166 -22.87 -32.82 15.52
N ALA A 167 -24.14 -32.50 15.70
CA ALA A 167 -24.56 -31.37 16.52
C ALA A 167 -24.30 -31.62 18.02
N GLY A 168 -23.57 -30.71 18.66
CA GLY A 168 -23.19 -30.82 20.08
C GLY A 168 -22.13 -31.88 20.39
N VAL A 169 -21.58 -32.54 19.36
CA VAL A 169 -20.54 -33.55 19.50
C VAL A 169 -19.20 -32.95 19.09
N ARG A 170 -18.16 -33.16 19.91
CA ARG A 170 -16.82 -32.64 19.62
C ARG A 170 -16.17 -33.51 18.54
N GLY A 171 -15.74 -32.88 17.44
CA GLY A 171 -14.94 -33.49 16.38
C GLY A 171 -13.54 -32.91 16.27
N THR A 172 -12.64 -33.68 15.65
CA THR A 172 -11.30 -33.25 15.28
C THR A 172 -11.17 -33.24 13.76
N PHE A 173 -10.79 -32.10 13.19
CA PHE A 173 -10.56 -31.95 11.76
C PHE A 173 -9.09 -31.62 11.51
N ARG A 174 -8.49 -32.28 10.53
CA ARG A 174 -7.14 -31.98 10.04
C ARG A 174 -7.25 -31.33 8.67
N PHE A 175 -6.68 -30.14 8.57
CA PHE A 175 -6.52 -29.40 7.33
C PHE A 175 -5.09 -29.60 6.82
N THR A 176 -4.95 -29.97 5.55
CA THR A 176 -3.67 -30.15 4.88
C THR A 176 -3.63 -29.25 3.65
N ALA A 177 -2.64 -28.35 3.58
CA ALA A 177 -2.42 -27.51 2.41
C ALA A 177 -2.05 -28.37 1.20
N ARG A 178 -2.44 -27.92 0.00
CA ARG A 178 -2.04 -28.56 -1.27
C ARG A 178 -0.86 -27.84 -1.95
N ALA A 179 -0.43 -26.71 -1.41
CA ALA A 179 0.73 -25.95 -1.84
C ALA A 179 1.58 -25.54 -0.63
N GLU A 180 2.88 -25.36 -0.85
CA GLU A 180 3.88 -25.10 0.21
C GLU A 180 3.86 -23.64 0.71
N ASP A 181 3.26 -22.74 -0.07
CA ASP A 181 3.17 -21.30 0.19
C ASP A 181 1.88 -20.87 0.94
N VAL A 182 1.05 -21.83 1.36
CA VAL A 182 -0.13 -21.55 2.18
C VAL A 182 0.28 -21.16 3.60
N VAL A 183 0.04 -19.91 3.99
CA VAL A 183 0.40 -19.36 5.31
C VAL A 183 -0.70 -19.46 6.37
N ALA A 184 -1.97 -19.61 5.97
CA ALA A 184 -3.11 -19.67 6.89
C ALA A 184 -4.30 -20.43 6.29
N PHE A 185 -5.15 -20.98 7.16
CA PHE A 185 -6.48 -21.49 6.81
C PHE A 185 -7.56 -20.64 7.47
N ALA A 186 -8.62 -20.34 6.72
CA ALA A 186 -9.85 -19.80 7.26
C ALA A 186 -10.95 -20.86 7.20
N TYR A 187 -11.77 -20.95 8.25
CA TYR A 187 -12.93 -21.83 8.31
C TYR A 187 -14.11 -21.09 8.92
N GLU A 188 -15.30 -21.46 8.51
CA GLU A 188 -16.57 -20.95 9.04
C GLU A 188 -17.47 -22.14 9.33
N PHE A 189 -18.21 -22.06 10.44
CA PHE A 189 -19.34 -22.95 10.68
C PHE A 189 -20.60 -22.24 10.21
N MET A 190 -21.20 -22.72 9.12
CA MET A 190 -22.55 -22.26 8.75
C MET A 190 -23.53 -22.81 9.78
N GLY A 191 -23.86 -21.98 10.77
CA GLY A 191 -24.88 -22.31 11.77
C GLY A 191 -26.29 -22.13 11.21
N GLU A 192 -27.23 -22.92 11.73
CA GLU A 192 -28.64 -22.53 11.82
C GLU A 192 -28.94 -22.04 13.25
#